data_AF-A0A958Z6S8-F1
#
_entry.id   AF-A0A958Z6S8-F1
#
_cell.length_a   1.000
_cell.length_b   1.000
_cell.length_c   1.000
_cell.angle_alpha   90.00
_cell.angle_beta   90.00
_cell.angle_gamma   90.00
#
_symmetry.space_group_name_H-M   'P 1'
#
loop_
_entity.id
_entity.type
_entity.pdbx_description
1 polymer ?
#
loop_
_entity_poly.entity_id
_entity_poly.type
_entity_poly.pdbx_seq_one_letter_code
_entity_poly.pdbx_strand_id
1 'polypeptide(L)'
;LKKINELEDEIKEVPELSKPISVVDLAKYTKQAYYNGNPKYYQLPTSQENSFILSYIKNTSSDVNLLKSFVDSTGQYARITTFMKDIGTGKMERIEENLNHKIQKIFPEDRYEVTMTGKALVFQKGT
;
A
#
# COMPACT_ATOMS: atom_id res chain seq x y z
N LEU A 1 0.38 0.10 -9.22
CA LEU A 1 0.66 -1.15 -8.47
C LEU A 1 2.14 -1.42 -8.28
N LYS A 2 2.98 -1.55 -9.32
CA LYS A 2 4.43 -1.84 -9.14
C LYS A 2 5.16 -0.85 -8.21
N LYS A 3 4.99 0.46 -8.43
CA LYS A 3 5.53 1.52 -7.55
C LYS A 3 4.98 1.47 -6.12
N ILE A 4 3.70 1.12 -5.95
CA ILE A 4 3.10 0.91 -4.62
C ILE A 4 3.76 -0.28 -3.93
N ASN A 5 3.97 -1.39 -4.64
CA ASN A 5 4.67 -2.55 -4.11
C ASN A 5 6.12 -2.23 -3.72
N GLU A 6 6.83 -1.45 -4.53
CA GLU A 6 8.18 -0.98 -4.22
C GLU A 6 8.18 -0.17 -2.90
N LEU A 7 7.25 0.78 -2.73
CA LEU A 7 7.11 1.52 -1.48
C LEU A 7 6.72 0.62 -0.29
N GLU A 8 5.86 -0.38 -0.50
CA GLU A 8 5.55 -1.36 0.55
C GLU A 8 6.78 -2.14 1.00
N ASP A 9 7.66 -2.51 0.08
CA ASP A 9 8.89 -3.20 0.39
C ASP A 9 9.84 -2.27 1.18
N GLU A 10 9.94 -1.00 0.78
CA GLU A 10 10.69 0.01 1.53
C GLU A 10 10.16 0.29 2.95
N ILE A 11 8.84 0.18 3.16
CA ILE A 11 8.20 0.31 4.48
C ILE A 11 8.53 -0.89 5.37
N LYS A 12 8.58 -2.11 4.81
CA LYS A 12 8.90 -3.34 5.57
C LYS A 12 10.30 -3.36 6.12
N GLU A 13 11.23 -2.64 5.50
CA GLU A 13 12.60 -2.49 5.97
C GLU A 13 12.71 -1.59 7.22
N VAL A 14 11.62 -0.93 7.65
CA VAL A 14 11.58 -0.10 8.86
C VAL A 14 11.04 -0.92 10.04
N PRO A 15 11.86 -1.30 11.03
CA PRO A 15 11.46 -2.21 12.12
C PRO A 15 10.34 -1.69 13.04
N GLU A 16 10.16 -0.37 13.09
CA GLU A 16 9.13 0.32 13.84
C GLU A 16 7.76 0.31 13.15
N LEU A 17 7.70 -0.04 11.87
CA LEU A 17 6.47 -0.08 11.08
C LEU A 17 5.96 -1.52 10.91
N SER A 18 4.64 -1.67 10.90
CA SER A 18 4.01 -2.94 10.57
C SER A 18 4.09 -3.20 9.07
N LYS A 19 3.82 -4.46 8.68
CA LYS A 19 3.55 -4.77 7.27
C LYS A 19 2.45 -3.82 6.76
N PRO A 20 2.68 -3.11 5.64
CA PRO A 20 1.68 -2.24 5.07
C PRO A 20 0.51 -3.05 4.50
N ILE A 21 -0.64 -2.38 4.40
CA ILE A 21 -1.86 -2.89 3.78
C ILE A 21 -2.26 -1.92 2.67
N SER A 22 -2.43 -2.43 1.45
CA SER A 22 -2.92 -1.64 0.32
C SER A 22 -3.68 -2.47 -0.73
N VAL A 23 -4.07 -1.82 -1.83
CA VAL A 23 -4.59 -2.47 -3.05
C VAL A 23 -3.64 -3.53 -3.62
N VAL A 24 -2.33 -3.42 -3.40
CA VAL A 24 -1.35 -4.42 -3.83
C VAL A 24 -1.54 -5.73 -3.07
N ASP A 25 -1.81 -5.69 -1.76
CA ASP A 25 -2.10 -6.90 -0.99
C ASP A 25 -3.38 -7.57 -1.46
N LEU A 26 -4.40 -6.79 -1.82
CA LEU A 26 -5.64 -7.35 -2.37
C LEU A 26 -5.37 -8.03 -3.72
N ALA A 27 -4.62 -7.39 -4.63
CA ALA A 27 -4.25 -8.01 -5.91
C ALA A 27 -3.45 -9.31 -5.73
N LYS A 28 -2.51 -9.35 -4.77
CA LYS A 28 -1.75 -10.56 -4.40
C LYS A 28 -2.64 -11.64 -3.81
N TYR A 29 -3.56 -11.27 -2.92
CA TYR A 29 -4.49 -12.18 -2.28
C TYR A 29 -5.46 -12.79 -3.28
N THR A 30 -6.01 -11.99 -4.20
CA THR A 30 -6.86 -12.49 -5.28
C THR A 30 -6.12 -13.49 -6.16
N LYS A 31 -4.87 -13.20 -6.53
CA LYS A 31 -4.05 -14.16 -7.28
C LYS A 31 -3.90 -15.47 -6.50
N GLN A 32 -3.52 -15.39 -5.23
CA GLN A 32 -3.41 -16.56 -4.37
C GLN A 32 -4.74 -17.36 -4.30
N ALA A 33 -5.87 -16.67 -4.11
CA ALA A 33 -7.18 -17.29 -4.04
C ALA A 33 -7.55 -18.00 -5.35
N TYR A 34 -7.29 -17.37 -6.50
CA TYR A 34 -7.48 -17.96 -7.82
C TYR A 34 -6.66 -19.25 -8.00
N TYR A 35 -5.43 -19.27 -7.48
CA TYR A 35 -4.56 -20.46 -7.45
C TYR A 35 -4.78 -21.35 -6.21
N ASN A 36 -6.04 -21.51 -5.78
CA ASN A 36 -6.46 -22.40 -4.69
C ASN A 36 -5.73 -22.16 -3.35
N GLY A 37 -5.44 -20.90 -3.03
CA GLY A 37 -4.82 -20.52 -1.75
C GLY A 37 -3.31 -20.75 -1.67
N ASN A 38 -2.65 -21.20 -2.75
CA ASN A 38 -1.23 -21.56 -2.70
C ASN A 38 -0.32 -20.34 -2.40
N PRO A 39 0.42 -20.32 -1.27
CA PRO A 39 1.22 -19.17 -0.85
C PRO A 39 2.29 -18.73 -1.85
N LYS A 40 2.76 -19.63 -2.74
CA LYS A 40 3.70 -19.29 -3.81
C LYS A 40 3.14 -18.24 -4.78
N TYR A 41 1.81 -18.11 -4.84
CA TYR A 41 1.10 -17.16 -5.70
C TYR A 41 0.66 -15.89 -4.98
N TYR A 42 1.12 -15.64 -3.74
CA TYR A 42 1.01 -14.31 -3.10
C TYR A 42 2.01 -13.34 -3.75
N GLN A 43 1.72 -12.98 -4.99
CA GLN A 43 2.58 -12.18 -5.85
C GLN A 43 1.70 -11.25 -6.68
N LEU A 44 2.27 -10.16 -7.18
CA LEU A 44 1.52 -9.31 -8.09
C LEU A 44 1.13 -10.12 -9.34
N PRO A 45 -0.11 -9.96 -9.83
CA PRO A 45 -0.50 -10.42 -11.15
C PRO A 45 0.45 -9.92 -12.23
N THR A 46 0.81 -10.81 -13.14
CA THR A 46 1.48 -10.46 -14.39
C THR A 46 0.49 -9.82 -15.35
N SER A 47 0.98 -9.16 -16.40
CA SER A 47 0.11 -8.54 -17.40
C SER A 47 -0.84 -9.53 -18.09
N GLN A 48 -0.43 -10.79 -18.26
CA GLN A 48 -1.27 -11.84 -18.82
C GLN A 48 -2.37 -12.28 -17.83
N GLU A 49 -2.09 -12.21 -16.53
CA GLU A 49 -3.02 -12.62 -15.48
C GLU A 49 -4.05 -11.55 -15.12
N ASN A 50 -3.74 -10.27 -15.39
CA ASN A 50 -4.62 -9.14 -15.07
C ASN A 50 -6.05 -9.33 -15.58
N SER A 51 -6.23 -9.80 -16.82
CA SER A 51 -7.56 -9.91 -17.45
C SER A 51 -8.48 -10.88 -16.72
N PHE A 52 -7.97 -12.03 -16.26
CA PHE A 52 -8.78 -13.01 -15.54
C PHE A 52 -8.92 -12.69 -14.05
N ILE A 53 -7.88 -12.11 -13.43
CA ILE A 53 -7.93 -11.69 -12.02
C ILE A 53 -8.94 -10.56 -11.82
N LEU A 54 -8.99 -9.58 -12.74
CA LEU A 54 -10.02 -8.53 -12.70
C LEU A 54 -11.44 -9.10 -12.83
N SER A 55 -11.62 -10.13 -13.65
CA SER A 55 -12.92 -10.80 -13.81
C SER A 55 -13.31 -11.56 -12.54
N TYR A 56 -12.36 -12.25 -11.90
CA TYR A 56 -12.57 -12.93 -10.63
C TYR A 56 -13.00 -11.97 -9.52
N ILE A 57 -12.32 -10.83 -9.39
CA ILE A 57 -12.67 -9.77 -8.43
C ILE A 57 -14.09 -9.27 -8.65
N LYS A 58 -14.46 -8.95 -9.89
CA LYS A 58 -15.80 -8.42 -10.21
C LYS A 58 -16.92 -9.41 -9.86
N ASN A 59 -16.65 -10.71 -9.96
CA ASN A 59 -17.62 -11.76 -9.65
C ASN A 59 -17.69 -12.06 -8.13
N THR A 60 -16.74 -11.58 -7.34
CA THR A 60 -16.68 -11.79 -5.89
C THR A 60 -17.07 -10.50 -5.16
N SER A 61 -18.34 -10.41 -4.73
CA SER A 61 -18.92 -9.21 -4.11
C SER A 61 -18.17 -8.73 -2.85
N SER A 62 -17.57 -9.63 -2.07
CA SER A 62 -16.79 -9.29 -0.88
C SER A 62 -15.48 -8.56 -1.23
N ASP A 63 -14.79 -8.99 -2.28
CA ASP A 63 -13.50 -8.42 -2.68
C ASP A 63 -13.67 -7.03 -3.31
N VAL A 64 -14.80 -6.80 -4.00
CA VAL A 64 -15.16 -5.47 -4.53
C VAL A 64 -15.36 -4.45 -3.40
N ASN A 65 -15.95 -4.86 -2.28
CA ASN A 65 -16.12 -3.96 -1.13
C ASN A 65 -14.81 -3.68 -0.41
N LEU A 66 -13.89 -4.66 -0.34
CA LEU A 66 -12.53 -4.45 0.18
C LEU A 66 -11.73 -3.50 -0.72
N LEU A 67 -11.82 -3.63 -2.05
CA LEU A 67 -11.16 -2.71 -3.00
C LEU A 67 -11.54 -1.25 -2.77
N LYS A 68 -12.82 -0.97 -2.54
CA LYS A 68 -13.33 0.39 -2.29
C LYS A 68 -12.75 1.05 -1.04
N SER A 69 -12.15 0.27 -0.13
CA SER A 69 -11.48 0.82 1.06
C SER A 69 -10.05 1.29 0.78
N PHE A 70 -9.44 0.83 -0.33
CA PHE A 70 -8.06 1.13 -0.71
C PHE A 70 -7.93 1.98 -1.97
N VAL A 71 -8.95 1.99 -2.83
CA VAL A 71 -8.97 2.74 -4.09
C VAL A 71 -10.28 3.51 -4.19
N ASP A 72 -10.21 4.75 -4.66
CA ASP A 72 -11.39 5.54 -4.92
C ASP A 72 -12.17 5.03 -6.15
N SER A 73 -13.38 5.57 -6.37
CA SER A 73 -14.25 5.14 -7.48
C SER A 73 -13.65 5.39 -8.87
N THR A 74 -12.72 6.35 -9.00
CA THR A 74 -12.07 6.67 -10.29
C THR A 74 -10.83 5.81 -10.54
N GLY A 75 -10.31 5.11 -9.52
CA GLY A 75 -9.07 4.36 -9.64
C GLY A 75 -7.80 5.22 -9.62
N GLN A 76 -7.92 6.51 -9.35
CA GLN A 76 -6.81 7.47 -9.40
C GLN A 76 -6.07 7.59 -8.07
N TYR A 77 -6.79 7.40 -6.96
CA TYR A 77 -6.24 7.51 -5.62
C TYR A 77 -6.16 6.13 -4.98
N ALA A 78 -4.97 5.81 -4.47
CA ALA A 78 -4.72 4.59 -3.72
C ALA A 78 -4.21 4.92 -2.31
N ARG A 79 -4.65 4.16 -1.32
CA ARG A 79 -4.20 4.29 0.07
C ARG A 79 -3.28 3.13 0.44
N ILE A 80 -2.17 3.48 1.10
CA ILE A 80 -1.29 2.55 1.81
C ILE A 80 -1.43 2.85 3.30
N THR A 81 -1.59 1.82 4.13
CA THR A 81 -1.70 1.98 5.58
C THR A 81 -0.67 1.10 6.28
N THR A 82 0.05 1.66 7.24
CA THR A 82 0.94 0.93 8.15
C THR A 82 0.76 1.46 9.56
N PHE A 83 1.03 0.62 10.56
CA PHE A 83 1.01 0.99 11.97
C PHE A 83 2.43 1.20 12.47
N MET A 84 2.63 2.25 13.26
CA MET A 84 3.89 2.53 13.92
C MET A 84 3.82 2.06 15.38
N LYS A 85 4.90 1.44 15.85
CA LYS A 85 5.08 1.17 17.29
C LYS A 85 5.10 2.48 18.07
N ASP A 86 4.75 2.42 19.35
CA ASP A 86 4.94 3.55 20.24
C ASP A 86 6.45 3.85 20.39
N ILE A 87 6.87 5.00 19.87
CA ILE A 87 8.25 5.45 19.83
C ILE A 87 8.30 6.96 20.08
N GLY A 88 9.41 7.46 20.64
CA GLY A 88 9.58 8.89 20.89
C GLY A 88 9.58 9.74 19.60
N THR A 89 9.13 10.98 19.71
CA THR A 89 8.93 11.92 18.60
C THR A 89 10.15 12.06 17.67
N GLY A 90 11.36 12.17 18.21
CA GLY A 90 12.56 12.32 17.37
C GLY A 90 12.87 11.10 16.49
N LYS A 91 12.51 9.87 16.92
CA LYS A 91 12.65 8.68 16.05
C LYS A 91 11.58 8.67 14.96
N MET A 92 10.38 9.10 15.29
CA MET A 92 9.27 9.22 14.37
C MET A 92 9.57 10.22 13.25
N GLU A 93 10.11 11.40 13.58
CA GLU A 93 10.56 12.40 12.58
C GLU A 93 11.56 11.80 11.60
N ARG A 94 12.57 11.09 12.12
CA ARG A 94 13.59 10.47 11.26
C ARG A 94 13.03 9.37 10.36
N ILE A 95 12.06 8.60 10.84
CA ILE A 95 11.36 7.60 10.01
C ILE A 95 10.56 8.30 8.91
N GLU A 96 9.85 9.36 9.26
CA GLU A 96 9.09 10.18 8.31
C GLU A 96 9.99 10.81 7.23
N GLU A 97 11.09 11.45 7.60
CA GLU A 97 12.05 12.01 6.66
C GLU A 97 12.58 10.94 5.70
N ASN A 98 13.01 9.80 6.24
CA ASN A 98 13.49 8.67 5.44
C ASN A 98 12.41 8.15 4.47
N LEU A 99 11.16 8.02 4.93
CA LEU A 99 10.05 7.61 4.08
C LEU A 99 9.77 8.65 2.99
N ASN A 100 9.75 9.94 3.31
CA ASN A 100 9.53 11.02 2.35
C ASN A 100 10.60 11.00 1.25
N HIS A 101 11.88 10.80 1.60
CA HIS A 101 12.96 10.65 0.62
C HIS A 101 12.73 9.45 -0.32
N LYS A 102 12.31 8.30 0.22
CA LYS A 102 11.99 7.12 -0.60
C LYS A 102 10.75 7.35 -1.47
N ILE A 103 9.72 8.00 -0.93
CA ILE A 103 8.49 8.36 -1.64
C ILE A 103 8.82 9.25 -2.83
N GLN A 104 9.59 10.32 -2.66
CA GLN A 104 9.95 11.23 -3.75
C GLN A 104 10.72 10.53 -4.87
N LYS A 105 11.56 9.54 -4.53
CA LYS A 105 12.28 8.73 -5.52
C LYS A 105 11.34 7.80 -6.31
N ILE A 106 10.39 7.17 -5.63
CA ILE A 106 9.46 6.21 -6.25
C ILE A 106 8.33 6.93 -7.00
N PHE A 107 7.86 8.06 -6.47
CA PHE A 107 6.73 8.86 -6.93
C PHE A 107 7.20 10.30 -7.16
N PRO A 108 7.80 10.60 -8.33
CA PRO A 108 8.24 11.95 -8.63
C PRO A 108 7.05 12.92 -8.72
N GLU A 109 7.23 14.11 -8.15
CA GLU A 109 6.16 15.11 -7.92
C GLU A 109 5.55 15.69 -9.20
N ASP A 110 6.24 15.57 -10.34
CA ASP A 110 5.74 15.99 -11.66
C ASP A 110 4.57 15.12 -12.16
N ARG A 111 4.40 13.92 -11.58
CA ARG A 111 3.44 12.91 -12.02
C ARG A 111 2.52 12.39 -10.93
N TYR A 112 2.90 12.57 -9.67
CA TYR A 112 2.23 11.96 -8.54
C TYR A 112 2.08 12.94 -7.40
N GLU A 113 0.87 13.03 -6.88
CA GLU A 113 0.61 13.67 -5.59
C GLU A 113 0.62 12.58 -4.52
N VAL A 114 1.48 12.73 -3.51
CA VAL A 114 1.54 11.82 -2.37
C VAL A 114 1.38 12.63 -1.09
N THR A 115 0.40 12.26 -0.28
CA THR A 115 0.15 12.89 1.01
C THR A 115 0.30 11.86 2.12
N MET A 116 1.24 12.09 3.02
CA MET A 116 1.36 11.30 4.24
C MET A 116 0.48 11.89 5.34
N THR A 117 -0.25 11.03 6.04
CA THR A 117 -1.19 11.41 7.10
C THR A 117 -1.05 10.47 8.28
N GLY A 118 -1.45 10.91 9.48
CA GLY A 118 -1.43 10.07 10.68
C GLY A 118 -1.53 10.90 11.96
N LYS A 119 -1.93 10.26 13.07
CA LYS A 119 -2.03 10.93 14.38
C LYS A 119 -0.69 11.52 14.85
N ALA A 120 0.40 10.81 14.54
CA ALA A 120 1.78 11.25 14.66
C ALA A 120 2.04 12.66 14.10
N LEU A 121 1.69 12.86 12.82
CA LEU A 121 1.88 14.11 12.08
C LEU A 121 1.06 15.28 12.63
N VAL A 122 -0.18 15.01 13.04
CA VAL A 122 -1.06 16.04 13.60
C VAL A 122 -0.54 16.54 14.96
N PHE A 123 0.06 15.64 15.75
CA PHE A 123 0.64 16.00 17.05
C PHE A 123 1.92 16.85 16.90
N GLN A 124 2.73 16.60 15.88
CA GLN A 124 3.95 17.38 15.59
C GLN A 124 3.65 18.79 15.05
N LYS A 125 2.63 18.95 14.19
CA LYS A 125 2.29 20.25 13.59
C LYS A 125 1.42 21.15 14.48
N GLY A 126 1.02 20.66 15.66
CA GLY A 126 0.03 21.29 16.55
C GLY A 126 0.58 21.92 17.83
N THR A 127 1.90 22.02 18.00
CA THR A 127 2.59 22.75 19.09
C THR A 127 3.58 23.74 18.51
#